data_AF-A0A822FA60-F1
#
_entry.id   AF-A0A822FA60-F1
#
_cell.length_a   1.000
_cell.length_b   1.000
_cell.length_c   1.000
_cell.angle_alpha   90.00
_cell.angle_beta   90.00
_cell.angle_gamma   90.00
#
_symmetry.space_group_name_H-M   'P 1'
#
loop_
_entity.id
_entity.type
_entity.pdbx_description
1 polymer ?
#
loop_
_entity_poly.entity_id
_entity_poly.type
_entity_poly.pdbx_seq_one_letter_code
_entity_poly.pdbx_strand_id
1 'polypeptide(L)' 'IVSVFSWGPIGHSLVARLAQSQLDSSTNNWIQNYIPRNLSGDLSAIASSADITLNPMTNPLGSKNWLWSRELHSAYIPD' A
#
# COMPACT_ATOMS: atom_id res chain seq x y z
N ILE A 1 0.63 -14.58 -20.29
CA ILE A 1 0.28 -13.65 -19.19
C ILE A 1 1.55 -13.48 -18.38
N VAL A 2 2.21 -12.33 -18.48
CA VAL A 2 3.38 -12.04 -17.66
C VAL A 2 2.87 -11.81 -16.23
N SER A 3 3.22 -12.73 -15.33
CA SER A 3 2.88 -12.65 -13.92
C SER A 3 3.74 -11.55 -13.28
N VAL A 4 3.15 -10.39 -12.98
CA VAL A 4 3.78 -9.42 -12.10
C VAL A 4 3.78 -10.05 -10.71
N PHE A 5 4.94 -10.44 -10.20
CA PHE A 5 5.11 -10.93 -8.82
C PHE A 5 5.01 -9.73 -7.85
N SER A 6 3.82 -9.14 -7.73
CA SER A 6 3.52 -8.21 -6.65
C SER A 6 3.25 -8.99 -5.37
N TRP A 7 3.60 -8.40 -4.22
CA TRP A 7 3.16 -8.94 -2.94
C TRP A 7 1.63 -8.93 -2.88
N GLY A 8 1.04 -9.97 -2.29
CA GLY A 8 -0.37 -9.92 -1.89
C GLY A 8 -0.54 -9.09 -0.60
N PRO A 9 -1.79 -8.89 -0.13
CA PRO A 9 -2.05 -8.07 1.06
C PRO A 9 -1.23 -8.45 2.30
N ILE A 10 -1.02 -9.76 2.50
CA ILE A 10 -0.19 -10.28 3.61
C ILE A 10 1.27 -9.79 3.49
N GLY A 11 1.84 -9.82 2.28
CA GLY A 11 3.22 -9.39 2.05
C GLY A 11 3.39 -7.88 2.27
N HIS A 12 2.45 -7.08 1.76
CA HIS A 12 2.42 -5.64 2.00
C HIS A 12 2.34 -5.30 3.49
N SER A 13 1.41 -5.92 4.22
CA SER A 13 1.27 -5.70 5.67
C SER A 13 2.51 -6.14 6.46
N LEU A 14 3.14 -7.26 6.09
CA LEU A 14 4.37 -7.72 6.73
C LEU A 14 5.51 -6.71 6.55
N VAL A 15 5.76 -6.26 5.32
CA VAL A 15 6.81 -5.26 5.03
C VAL A 15 6.56 -3.96 5.79
N ALA A 16 5.32 -3.45 5.77
CA ALA A 16 4.95 -2.24 6.48
C ALA A 16 5.12 -2.36 8.00
N ARG A 17 4.76 -3.51 8.59
CA ARG A 17 4.96 -3.75 10.03
C ARG A 17 6.44 -3.84 10.40
N LEU A 18 7.24 -4.51 9.58
CA LEU A 18 8.69 -4.56 9.77
C LEU A 18 9.29 -3.16 9.68
N ALA A 19 8.94 -2.38 8.65
CA ALA A 19 9.40 -1.00 8.51
C ALA A 19 9.01 -0.13 9.71
N GLN A 20 7.75 -0.20 10.16
CA GLN A 20 7.27 0.58 11.31
C GLN A 20 8.00 0.22 12.61
N SER A 21 8.41 -1.04 12.79
CA SER A 21 9.18 -1.47 13.97
C SER A 21 10.61 -0.90 14.03
N GLN A 22 11.13 -0.40 12.90
CA GLN A 22 12.47 0.20 12.81
C GLN A 22 12.45 1.73 12.91
N LEU A 23 11.27 2.35 13.03
CA LEU A 23 11.16 3.80 13.11
C LEU A 23 11.54 4.30 14.51
N ASP A 24 12.22 5.44 14.56
CA ASP A 24 12.34 6.18 15.81
C ASP A 24 10.97 6.74 16.26
N SER A 25 10.90 7.14 17.53
CA SER A 25 9.66 7.64 18.11
C SER A 25 9.14 8.91 17.42
N SER A 26 10.03 9.76 16.91
CA SER A 26 9.64 11.01 16.25
C SER A 26 8.94 10.75 14.91
N THR A 27 9.49 9.82 14.13
CA THR A 27 8.98 9.41 12.83
C THR A 27 7.69 8.62 13.00
N ASN A 28 7.62 7.72 13.99
CA ASN A 28 6.40 6.99 14.29
C ASN A 28 5.26 7.94 14.70
N ASN A 29 5.53 8.93 15.55
CA ASN A 29 4.56 9.96 15.91
C ASN A 29 4.13 10.81 14.71
N TRP A 30 5.06 11.12 13.80
CA TRP A 30 4.75 11.86 12.58
C TRP A 30 3.78 11.08 11.68
N ILE A 31 4.06 9.78 11.42
CA ILE A 31 3.20 8.91 10.60
C ILE A 31 1.79 8.77 11.18
N GLN A 32 1.65 8.74 12.51
CA GLN A 32 0.33 8.67 13.17
C GLN A 32 -0.59 9.85 12.81
N ASN A 33 -0.05 11.00 12.37
CA ASN A 33 -0.87 12.13 11.91
C ASN A 33 -1.45 11.93 10.50
N TYR A 34 -0.92 11.00 9.72
CA TYR A 34 -1.36 10.73 8.34
C TYR A 34 -2.18 9.46 8.21
N ILE A 35 -2.04 8.54 9.16
CA ILE A 35 -2.87 7.32 9.20
C ILE A 35 -4.24 7.67 9.79
N PRO A 36 -5.35 7.20 9.19
CA PRO A 36 -6.69 7.38 9.76
C PRO A 36 -6.75 6.95 11.23
N ARG A 37 -7.35 7.79 12.09
CA ARG A 37 -7.37 7.58 13.55
C ARG A 37 -7.99 6.24 13.97
N ASN A 38 -8.95 5.73 13.20
CA ASN A 38 -9.59 4.44 13.44
C ASN A 38 -8.67 3.23 13.22
N LEU A 39 -7.48 3.44 12.66
CA LEU A 39 -6.44 2.41 12.46
C LEU A 39 -5.32 2.50 13.50
N SER A 40 -5.45 3.37 14.51
CA SER A 40 -4.51 3.50 15.63
C SER A 40 -3.04 3.70 15.21
N GLY A 41 -2.81 4.31 14.04
CA GLY A 41 -1.45 4.50 13.52
C GLY A 41 -0.79 3.25 12.97
N ASP A 42 -1.52 2.16 12.73
CA ASP A 42 -0.98 0.93 12.15
C ASP A 42 -0.72 1.11 10.65
N LEU A 43 0.55 1.20 10.26
CA LEU A 43 0.96 1.37 8.86
C LEU A 43 0.59 0.14 8.03
N SER A 44 0.59 -1.05 8.64
CA SER A 44 0.26 -2.30 7.97
C SER A 44 -1.21 -2.39 7.55
N ALA A 45 -2.08 -1.61 8.19
CA ALA A 45 -3.51 -1.55 7.89
C ALA A 45 -3.81 -0.79 6.58
N ILE A 46 -2.90 0.06 6.12
CA ILE A 46 -3.05 0.83 4.85
C ILE A 46 -2.09 0.38 3.75
N ALA A 47 -1.25 -0.62 4.01
CA ALA A 47 -0.15 -1.01 3.14
C ALA A 47 -0.59 -1.49 1.75
N SER A 48 -1.81 -2.03 1.62
CA SER A 48 -2.40 -2.45 0.34
C SER A 48 -3.43 -1.48 -0.23
N SER A 49 -3.53 -0.26 0.32
CA SER A 49 -4.51 0.73 -0.12
C SER A 49 -4.36 1.09 -1.60
N ALA A 50 -3.14 1.10 -2.14
CA ALA A 50 -2.88 1.31 -3.57
C ALA A 50 -3.51 0.21 -4.44
N ASP A 51 -3.33 -1.07 -4.11
CA ASP A 51 -3.93 -2.18 -4.84
C ASP A 51 -5.47 -2.18 -4.73
N ILE A 52 -5.99 -1.94 -3.53
CA ILE A 52 -7.44 -1.89 -3.26
C ILE A 52 -8.10 -0.74 -4.05
N THR A 53 -7.41 0.40 -4.13
CA THR A 53 -7.89 1.58 -4.87
C THR A 53 -8.03 1.29 -6.35
N LEU A 54 -7.10 0.52 -6.93
CA LEU A 54 -7.12 0.12 -8.34
C LEU A 54 -8.15 -0.98 -8.64
N ASN A 55 -8.54 -1.78 -7.65
CA ASN A 55 -9.42 -2.91 -7.87
C ASN A 55 -10.90 -2.46 -7.98
N PRO A 56 -11.55 -2.64 -9.15
CA PRO A 56 -12.93 -2.22 -9.35
C PRO A 56 -13.95 -3.04 -8.54
N MET A 57 -13.59 -4.23 -8.04
CA MET A 57 -14.49 -5.00 -7.15
C MET A 57 -14.58 -4.39 -5.75
N THR A 58 -13.50 -3.78 -5.26
CA THR A 58 -13.44 -3.13 -3.94
C THR A 58 -13.64 -1.62 -4.02
N ASN A 59 -13.36 -1.00 -5.16
CA ASN A 59 -13.52 0.44 -5.42
C ASN A 59 -14.16 0.72 -6.80
N PRO A 60 -15.43 0.34 -7.02
CA PRO A 60 -16.05 0.36 -8.36
C PRO A 60 -16.17 1.75 -8.98
N LEU A 61 -16.34 2.79 -8.16
CA LEU A 61 -16.52 4.17 -8.63
C LEU A 61 -15.20 4.95 -8.64
N GLY A 62 -14.32 4.69 -7.67
CA GLY A 62 -13.07 5.42 -7.54
C GLY A 62 -11.94 4.86 -8.40
N SER A 63 -11.91 3.54 -8.68
CA SER A 63 -10.78 2.89 -9.38
C SER A 63 -10.43 3.53 -10.71
N LYS A 64 -11.43 4.00 -11.47
CA LYS A 64 -11.24 4.71 -12.74
C LYS A 64 -10.40 5.97 -12.61
N ASN A 65 -10.50 6.69 -11.50
CA ASN A 65 -9.73 7.92 -11.25
C ASN A 65 -8.25 7.64 -10.93
N TRP A 66 -7.91 6.39 -10.62
CA TRP A 66 -6.58 5.99 -10.17
C TRP A 66 -5.88 5.03 -11.13
N LEU A 67 -6.49 4.67 -12.27
CA LEU A 67 -5.88 3.74 -13.24
C LEU A 67 -4.49 4.18 -13.73
N TRP A 68 -4.22 5.47 -13.73
CA TRP A 68 -2.91 6.03 -14.07
C TRP A 68 -1.79 5.52 -13.15
N SER A 69 -2.08 5.18 -11.89
CA SER A 69 -1.09 4.71 -10.92
C SER A 69 -0.73 3.25 -11.09
N ARG A 70 -1.44 2.50 -11.96
CA ARG A 70 -1.20 1.07 -12.17
C ARG A 70 0.24 0.77 -12.58
N GLU A 71 0.78 1.59 -13.47
CA GLU A 71 2.15 1.44 -13.96
C GLU A 71 3.21 1.76 -12.90
N LEU A 72 2.83 2.31 -11.74
CA LEU A 72 3.75 2.57 -10.63
C LEU A 72 4.03 1.33 -9.78
N HIS A 73 3.28 0.24 -9.95
CA HIS A 73 3.42 -0.98 -9.15
C HIS A 73 4.56 -1.89 -9.64
N SER A 74 5.12 -1.62 -10.82
CA SER A 74 6.22 -2.42 -11.39
C SER A 74 7.04 -1.61 -12.36
N ALA A 75 8.33 -1.91 -12.46
CA ALA A 75 9.17 -1.45 -13.57
C ALA A 75 9.37 -2.60 -14.56
N TYR A 76 9.12 -2.36 -15.84
CA TYR A 76 9.48 -3.30 -16.89
C TYR A 76 10.99 -3.18 -17.16
N ILE A 77 11.68 -4.30 -17.08
CA ILE A 77 13.11 -4.41 -17.40
C ILE A 77 13.21 -5.46 -18.51
N PRO A 78 13.69 -5.11 -19.72
CA PRO A 78 13.95 -6.09 -20.78
C PRO A 78 15.03 -7.09 -20.34
N ASP A 79 14.88 -8.35 -20.77
CA ASP A 79 15.89 -9.40 -20.57
C ASP A 79 17.19 -9.14 -21.35
#